data_AF-A0A965EH22-F1
#
_entry.id   AF-A0A965EH22-F1
#
_cell.length_a   1.000
_cell.length_b   1.000
_cell.length_c   1.000
_cell.angle_alpha   90.00
_cell.angle_beta   90.00
_cell.angle_gamma   90.00
#
_symmetry.space_group_name_H-M   'P 1'
#
loop_
_entity.id
_entity.type
_entity.pdbx_description
1 polymer ?
#
loop_
_entity_poly.entity_id
_entity_poly.type
_entity_poly.pdbx_seq_one_letter_code
_entity_poly.pdbx_strand_id
1 'polypeptide(L)'
;MRRSIDDMPLTAGDLPTGADDAMEVSWAVAVCDDYDDAEPRVVLTVEEIGNPGAGLVAHLGADHARRLRGALHDALREIGENTGR
;
A
#
# COMPACT_ATOMS: atom_id res chain seq x y z
N MET A 1 18.39 1.00 -7.07
CA MET A 1 17.39 1.22 -8.14
C MET A 1 15.98 1.11 -7.57
N ARG A 2 15.00 1.91 -8.03
CA ARG A 2 13.59 1.78 -7.64
C ARG A 2 12.70 1.54 -8.85
N ARG A 3 11.80 0.56 -8.77
CA ARG A 3 10.83 0.23 -9.82
C ARG A 3 9.41 0.23 -9.25
N SER A 4 8.51 1.03 -9.82
CA SER A 4 7.08 0.98 -9.48
C SER A 4 6.47 -0.35 -9.93
N ILE A 5 5.57 -0.90 -9.10
CA ILE A 5 4.76 -2.08 -9.42
C ILE A 5 3.33 -1.66 -9.72
N ASP A 6 2.75 -0.82 -8.85
CA ASP A 6 1.41 -0.27 -8.98
C ASP A 6 1.29 1.00 -8.13
N ASP A 7 0.39 1.89 -8.54
CA ASP A 7 0.03 3.10 -7.80
C ASP A 7 -1.38 3.53 -8.16
N MET A 8 -2.21 3.77 -7.14
CA MET A 8 -3.60 4.14 -7.33
C MET A 8 -4.04 5.20 -6.32
N PRO A 9 -4.80 6.22 -6.76
CA PRO A 9 -5.51 7.11 -5.85
C PRO A 9 -6.75 6.41 -5.28
N LEU A 10 -7.04 6.67 -4.01
CA LEU A 10 -8.32 6.44 -3.34
C LEU A 10 -8.93 7.81 -3.08
N THR A 11 -9.90 8.18 -3.92
CA THR A 11 -10.53 9.51 -3.92
C THR A 11 -11.84 9.52 -3.14
N ALA A 12 -12.43 10.70 -2.96
CA ALA A 12 -13.72 10.85 -2.28
C ALA A 12 -14.84 10.00 -2.91
N GLY A 13 -14.75 9.69 -4.21
CA GLY A 13 -15.71 8.84 -4.90
C GLY A 13 -15.59 7.34 -4.57
N ASP A 14 -14.45 6.93 -4.03
CA ASP A 14 -14.15 5.54 -3.67
C ASP A 14 -14.41 5.25 -2.18
N LEU A 15 -14.56 6.31 -1.37
CA LEU A 15 -14.81 6.19 0.06
C LEU A 15 -16.27 5.81 0.35
N PRO A 16 -16.52 4.92 1.33
CA PRO A 16 -17.88 4.56 1.71
C PRO A 16 -18.59 5.76 2.35
N THR A 17 -19.90 5.87 2.12
CA THR A 17 -20.73 6.90 2.74
C THR A 17 -20.70 6.80 4.27
N GLY A 18 -20.46 7.92 4.95
CA GLY A 18 -20.40 7.99 6.41
C GLY A 18 -19.03 7.67 7.03
N ALA A 19 -17.99 7.49 6.22
CA ALA A 19 -16.61 7.45 6.69
C ALA A 19 -16.03 8.87 6.82
N ASP A 20 -16.59 9.66 7.73
CA ASP A 20 -16.30 11.11 7.86
C ASP A 20 -14.83 11.41 8.24
N ASP A 21 -14.15 10.45 8.87
CA ASP A 21 -12.73 10.54 9.25
C ASP A 21 -11.77 9.94 8.21
N ALA A 22 -12.29 9.39 7.09
CA ALA A 22 -11.45 8.82 6.05
C ALA A 22 -10.83 9.91 5.17
N MET A 23 -9.53 9.79 4.93
CA MET A 23 -8.76 10.71 4.10
C MET A 23 -8.64 10.17 2.67
N GLU A 24 -8.65 11.06 1.69
CA GLU A 24 -8.25 10.74 0.32
C GLU A 24 -6.74 10.48 0.30
N VAL A 25 -6.33 9.29 -0.14
CA VAL A 25 -4.93 8.88 -0.12
C VAL A 25 -4.54 8.28 -1.46
N SER A 26 -3.31 8.51 -1.91
CA SER A 26 -2.68 7.65 -2.90
C SER A 26 -1.88 6.56 -2.18
N TRP A 27 -1.92 5.35 -2.73
CA TRP A 27 -1.02 4.28 -2.32
C TRP A 27 -0.17 3.84 -3.51
N ALA A 28 1.06 3.45 -3.24
CA ALA A 28 1.97 2.92 -4.24
C ALA A 28 2.78 1.75 -3.68
N VAL A 29 3.00 0.74 -4.53
CA VAL A 29 3.87 -0.40 -4.26
C VAL A 29 5.02 -0.35 -5.24
N ALA A 30 6.24 -0.36 -4.72
CA ALA A 30 7.47 -0.41 -5.51
C ALA A 30 8.43 -1.48 -4.99
N VAL A 31 9.44 -1.81 -5.79
CA VAL A 31 10.61 -2.57 -5.34
C VAL A 31 11.82 -1.64 -5.33
N CYS A 32 12.58 -1.68 -4.25
CA CYS A 32 13.84 -0.96 -4.12
C CYS A 32 14.93 -1.95 -3.67
N ASP A 33 16.14 -1.81 -4.21
CA ASP A 33 17.32 -2.59 -3.82
C ASP A 33 18.49 -1.70 -3.39
N ASP A 34 18.23 -0.40 -3.21
CA ASP A 34 19.23 0.62 -2.90
C ASP A 34 19.48 0.71 -1.39
N TYR A 35 20.04 -0.34 -0.83
CA TYR A 35 20.38 -0.45 0.59
C TYR A 35 21.78 -1.03 0.78
N ASP A 36 22.42 -0.69 1.90
CA ASP A 36 23.77 -1.17 2.24
C ASP A 36 23.83 -2.69 2.44
N ASP A 37 22.70 -3.33 2.76
CA ASP A 37 22.60 -4.78 2.93
C ASP A 37 22.41 -5.54 1.61
N ALA A 38 22.31 -4.81 0.48
CA ALA A 38 22.07 -5.34 -0.87
C ALA A 38 20.81 -6.23 -0.99
N GLU A 39 19.88 -6.14 -0.03
CA GLU A 39 18.67 -6.94 -0.07
C GLU A 39 17.46 -6.12 -0.59
N PRO A 40 16.74 -6.61 -1.62
CA PRO A 40 15.56 -5.93 -2.11
C PRO A 40 14.44 -5.84 -1.07
N ARG A 41 13.69 -4.74 -1.11
CA ARG A 41 12.52 -4.43 -0.27
C ARG A 41 11.32 -4.07 -1.11
N VAL A 42 10.14 -4.43 -0.62
CA VAL A 42 8.87 -3.87 -1.09
C VAL A 42 8.70 -2.53 -0.39
N VAL A 43 8.51 -1.46 -1.16
CA VAL A 43 8.23 -0.13 -0.63
C VAL A 43 6.73 0.13 -0.78
N LEU A 44 6.03 0.25 0.36
CA LEU A 44 4.64 0.66 0.43
C LEU A 44 4.60 2.14 0.83
N THR A 45 4.08 2.97 -0.05
CA THR A 45 3.83 4.39 0.22
C THR A 45 2.33 4.59 0.38
N VAL A 46 1.92 5.34 1.40
CA VAL A 46 0.56 5.84 1.58
C VAL A 46 0.65 7.33 1.89
N GLU A 47 0.13 8.18 1.01
CA GLU A 47 0.23 9.63 1.10
C GLU A 47 -1.15 10.29 0.92
N GLU A 48 -1.40 11.37 1.66
CA GLU A 48 -2.61 12.17 1.49
C GLU A 48 -2.59 12.88 0.14
N ILE A 49 -3.71 12.82 -0.59
CA ILE A 49 -3.86 13.51 -1.86
C ILE A 49 -3.86 15.03 -1.63
N GLY A 50 -3.01 15.75 -2.39
CA GLY A 50 -2.84 17.20 -2.25
C GLY A 50 -1.80 17.61 -1.19
N ASN A 51 -1.19 16.65 -0.48
CA ASN A 51 -0.15 16.89 0.52
C ASN A 51 1.08 15.98 0.30
N PRO A 52 1.75 16.08 -0.87
CA PRO A 52 2.83 15.18 -1.24
C PRO A 52 4.05 15.30 -0.32
N GLY A 53 4.70 14.18 -0.01
CA GLY A 53 5.89 14.11 0.84
C GLY A 53 5.60 14.08 2.34
N ALA A 54 4.33 14.15 2.76
CA ALA A 54 3.93 14.12 4.16
C ALA A 54 3.41 12.75 4.64
N GLY A 55 3.27 11.77 3.75
CA GLY A 55 2.74 10.45 4.12
C GLY A 55 3.79 9.48 4.66
N LEU A 56 3.38 8.22 4.76
CA LEU A 56 4.18 7.16 5.34
C LEU A 56 4.78 6.28 4.24
N VAL A 57 6.05 5.92 4.41
CA VAL A 57 6.77 5.03 3.51
C VAL A 57 7.35 3.87 4.30
N ALA A 58 6.82 2.67 4.08
CA ALA A 58 7.27 1.45 4.72
C ALA A 58 8.19 0.65 3.79
N HIS A 59 9.38 0.30 4.28
CA HIS A 59 10.36 -0.52 3.57
C HIS A 59 10.30 -1.94 4.13
N LEU A 60 9.60 -2.82 3.43
CA LEU A 60 9.26 -4.15 3.92
C LEU A 60 10.19 -5.20 3.33
N GLY A 61 10.88 -5.93 4.21
CA GLY A 61 11.49 -7.21 3.85
C GLY A 61 10.41 -8.24 3.44
N ALA A 62 10.84 -9.33 2.80
CA ALA A 62 9.93 -10.33 2.23
C ALA A 62 8.95 -10.91 3.26
N ASP A 63 9.37 -11.11 4.52
CA ASP A 63 8.52 -11.69 5.55
C ASP A 63 7.36 -10.78 5.96
N HIS A 64 7.64 -9.49 6.18
CA HIS A 64 6.59 -8.51 6.48
C HIS A 64 5.67 -8.29 5.27
N ALA A 65 6.21 -8.26 4.05
CA ALA A 65 5.42 -8.16 2.83
C ALA A 65 4.45 -9.35 2.66
N ARG A 66 4.92 -10.58 2.89
CA ARG A 66 4.06 -11.78 2.85
C ARG A 66 2.97 -11.74 3.92
N ARG A 67 3.32 -11.28 5.13
CA ARG A 67 2.35 -11.15 6.22
C ARG A 67 1.26 -10.12 5.91
N LEU A 68 1.63 -8.96 5.37
CA LEU A 68 0.67 -7.94 4.93
C LEU A 68 -0.24 -8.49 3.82
N ARG A 69 0.34 -9.17 2.81
CA ARG A 69 -0.45 -9.81 1.75
C ARG A 69 -1.45 -10.83 2.29
N GLY A 70 -1.03 -11.66 3.25
CA GLY A 70 -1.92 -12.62 3.92
C GLY A 70 -3.07 -11.93 4.67
N ALA A 71 -2.78 -10.85 5.39
CA ALA A 71 -3.80 -10.07 6.09
C ALA A 71 -4.82 -9.45 5.13
N LEU A 72 -4.38 -8.90 3.98
CA LEU A 72 -5.27 -8.36 2.96
C LEU A 72 -6.14 -9.46 2.33
N HIS A 73 -5.54 -10.62 2.01
CA HIS A 73 -6.28 -11.79 1.52
C HIS A 73 -7.39 -12.21 2.49
N ASP A 74 -7.07 -12.34 3.77
CA ASP A 74 -8.03 -12.76 4.78
C ASP A 74 -9.13 -11.69 5.00
N ALA A 75 -8.78 -10.41 4.94
CA ALA A 75 -9.75 -9.32 4.98
C ALA A 75 -10.71 -9.33 3.79
N LEU A 76 -10.22 -9.56 2.56
CA LEU A 76 -11.06 -9.69 1.36
C LEU A 76 -12.05 -10.85 1.51
N ARG A 77 -11.58 -11.99 2.02
CA ARG A 77 -12.44 -13.15 2.29
C ARG A 77 -13.51 -12.82 3.33
N GLU A 78 -13.17 -12.11 4.40
CA GLU A 78 -14.09 -11.75 5.47
C GLU A 78 -15.24 -10.87 4.98
N ILE A 79 -14.97 -9.94 4.06
CA ILE A 79 -16.01 -9.09 3.45
C ILE A 79 -16.75 -9.75 2.29
N GLY A 80 -16.50 -11.04 2.01
CA GLY A 80 -17.18 -11.82 0.99
C GLY A 80 -16.69 -11.59 -0.45
N GLU A 81 -15.56 -10.92 -0.62
CA GLU A 81 -14.98 -10.63 -1.93
C GLU A 81 -14.17 -11.79 -2.49
N ASN A 82 -13.97 -11.78 -3.81
CA ASN A 82 -13.01 -12.69 -4.43
C ASN A 82 -11.59 -12.27 -4.03
N THR A 83 -10.86 -13.14 -3.35
CA THR A 83 -9.51 -12.87 -2.86
C THR A 83 -8.47 -12.70 -3.98
N GLY A 84 -8.84 -13.01 -5.23
CA GLY A 84 -7.94 -12.83 -6.37
C GLY A 84 -6.69 -13.69 -6.25
N ARG A 85 -5.56 -13.15 -6.73
CA ARG A 85 -4.27 -13.86 -6.90
C ARG A 85 -3.21 -13.37 -5.93
#